data_AF-A0A7X2ZVR9-F1
#
_entry.id   AF-A0A7X2ZVR9-F1
#
_cell.length_a   1.000
_cell.length_b   1.000
_cell.length_c   1.000
_cell.angle_alpha   90.00
_cell.angle_beta   90.00
_cell.angle_gamma   90.00
#
_symmetry.space_group_name_H-M   'P 1'
#
loop_
_entity.id
_entity.type
_entity.pdbx_description
1 polymer ?
#
loop_
_entity_poly.entity_id
_entity_poly.type
_entity_poly.pdbx_seq_one_letter_code
_entity_poly.pdbx_strand_id
1 'polypeptide(L)'
;MKKFTLLFFLLLGVVAFSQELVVQGKVYNPSPQINDGVIEVNATGGTPPYLYKWSNQSTALSSTRASGLVEGVPYKVVVTDAAGASVTKEFEVETNAIAEVFNGTMTPAVSALGSVLFWDPFAAIGIYDPVVYADVKLVGTPGWTNNIQNKFILKKWLKAEGAKVKKGEAIALVSSDDEQDVTVTATAAGELKYLVEEGKVIYNSENAKHVIEQGAHYLAEIKYDEPFAMVHPNGDPISNPIPFIVIWLVLGATFFTIRMGFINIRGFKHSIDLAKGKYDDPDAPGQVTHFQALATAVSGTVGLGNIAGVAVAVSLGGAGATFWMIVCGLLGMSSKFVECTLGVKYRDILPDGRVFGGPMNYLRYGLEKRNMKGFGKILAGFFAVLAIGASFGGGNMFQANQSFEQLAGQFPALVGHGFWFGVVTAILVGVVIIGGINSIAQVTGRVVPIMASIYIVAALAVIIMNIQNIGPAFSAIFDGAFSPSALK
;
A
#
# COMPACT_ATOMS: atom_id res chain seq x y z
N MET A 1 9.37 34.88 73.39
CA MET A 1 10.21 34.27 72.32
C MET A 1 9.82 32.82 72.01
N LYS A 2 8.55 32.50 71.74
CA LYS A 2 8.11 31.11 71.41
C LYS A 2 6.95 30.99 70.41
N LYS A 3 6.63 32.04 69.63
CA LYS A 3 5.53 31.99 68.64
C LYS A 3 5.90 32.44 67.23
N PHE A 4 7.14 32.87 66.98
CA PHE A 4 7.56 33.33 65.64
C PHE A 4 8.40 32.32 64.84
N THR A 5 8.83 31.22 65.46
CA THR A 5 9.66 30.20 64.78
C THR A 5 8.86 29.08 64.12
N LEU A 6 7.55 28.96 64.41
CA LEU A 6 6.72 27.90 63.84
C LEU A 6 6.06 28.29 62.50
N LEU A 7 5.96 29.59 62.19
CA LEU A 7 5.36 30.05 60.92
C LEU A 7 6.34 30.04 59.75
N PHE A 8 7.66 29.96 60.00
CA PHE A 8 8.67 29.92 58.93
C PHE A 8 8.82 28.52 58.31
N PHE A 9 8.24 27.49 58.93
CA PHE A 9 8.28 26.11 58.42
C PHE A 9 7.02 25.68 57.65
N LEU A 10 5.99 26.53 57.57
CA LEU A 10 4.72 26.25 56.86
C LEU A 10 4.63 26.93 55.48
N LEU A 11 5.71 27.60 55.06
CA LEU A 11 5.82 28.29 53.76
C LEU A 11 6.98 27.79 52.89
N LEU A 12 7.69 26.72 53.32
CA LEU A 12 8.40 25.89 52.35
C LEU A 12 7.35 25.06 51.62
N GLY A 13 6.81 25.64 50.54
CA GLY A 13 6.20 24.85 49.49
C GLY A 13 7.15 23.70 49.19
N VAL A 14 6.61 22.48 49.19
CA VAL A 14 7.29 21.30 48.69
C VAL A 14 7.62 21.62 47.24
N VAL A 15 8.81 22.18 47.01
CA VAL A 15 9.44 22.12 45.71
C VAL A 15 9.78 20.65 45.58
N ALA A 16 8.83 19.89 45.03
CA ALA A 16 9.11 18.57 44.52
C ALA A 16 10.22 18.79 43.51
N PHE A 17 11.45 18.44 43.88
CA PHE A 17 12.54 18.28 42.93
C PHE A 17 12.07 17.18 42.00
N SER A 18 11.43 17.56 40.90
CA SER A 18 11.19 16.64 39.80
C SER A 18 12.58 16.21 39.34
N GLN A 19 12.90 14.93 39.56
CA GLN A 19 14.15 14.36 39.09
C GLN A 19 14.23 14.60 37.58
N GLU A 20 15.42 14.85 37.04
CA GLU A 20 15.59 15.05 35.60
C GLU A 20 15.00 13.84 34.85
N LEU A 21 14.24 14.11 33.79
CA LEU A 21 13.70 13.06 32.95
C LEU A 21 14.87 12.34 32.25
N VAL A 22 15.01 11.04 32.50
CA VAL A 22 16.06 10.20 31.92
C VAL A 22 15.41 9.06 31.15
N VAL A 23 15.89 8.84 29.94
CA VAL A 23 15.41 7.76 29.06
C VAL A 23 16.56 6.81 28.79
N GLN A 24 16.36 5.54 29.13
CA GLN A 24 17.27 4.44 28.80
C GLN A 24 16.60 3.53 27.77
N GLY A 25 17.36 3.00 26.81
CA GLY A 25 16.85 2.08 25.81
C GLY A 25 17.62 0.77 25.78
N LYS A 26 16.92 -0.30 25.43
CA LYS A 26 17.46 -1.61 25.07
C LYS A 26 17.11 -1.86 23.61
N VAL A 27 18.10 -2.28 22.84
CA VAL A 27 17.95 -2.59 21.43
C VAL A 27 18.29 -4.05 21.23
N TYR A 28 17.50 -4.78 20.44
CA TYR A 28 17.82 -6.15 20.07
C TYR A 28 17.21 -6.52 18.71
N ASN A 29 17.94 -7.36 17.99
CA ASN A 29 17.52 -8.00 16.75
C ASN A 29 17.04 -9.43 17.10
N PRO A 30 15.72 -9.73 16.96
CA PRO A 30 15.16 -11.03 17.34
C PRO A 30 15.57 -12.20 16.43
N SER A 31 15.73 -11.95 15.13
CA SER A 31 16.00 -13.00 14.15
C SER A 31 16.71 -12.47 12.91
N PRO A 32 17.30 -13.33 12.06
CA PRO A 32 17.89 -12.93 10.77
C PRO A 32 16.91 -12.39 9.72
N GLN A 33 15.64 -12.12 10.07
CA GLN A 33 14.61 -11.65 9.15
C GLN A 33 14.64 -10.13 9.06
N ILE A 34 14.33 -9.57 7.89
CA ILE A 34 14.26 -8.12 7.72
C ILE A 34 13.04 -7.53 8.42
N ASN A 35 13.17 -6.29 8.89
CA ASN A 35 12.07 -5.50 9.46
C ASN A 35 11.46 -6.13 10.72
N ASP A 36 12.26 -6.75 11.58
CA ASP A 36 11.78 -7.35 12.84
C ASP A 36 12.46 -6.76 14.10
N GLY A 37 13.39 -5.82 13.91
CA GLY A 37 14.13 -5.13 14.95
C GLY A 37 13.25 -4.51 16.04
N VAL A 38 13.77 -4.50 17.27
CA VAL A 38 13.05 -4.03 18.45
C VAL A 38 13.86 -3.04 19.26
N ILE A 39 13.21 -1.95 19.68
CA ILE A 39 13.72 -1.00 20.66
C ILE A 39 12.71 -0.89 21.79
N GLU A 40 13.18 -1.08 23.02
CA GLU A 40 12.41 -0.86 24.25
C GLU A 40 13.03 0.29 25.03
N VAL A 41 12.23 1.25 25.48
CA VAL A 41 12.69 2.35 26.32
C VAL A 41 12.04 2.34 27.69
N ASN A 42 12.78 2.82 28.69
CA ASN A 42 12.28 3.06 30.03
C ASN A 42 12.59 4.49 30.43
N ALA A 43 11.55 5.23 30.81
CA ALA A 43 11.65 6.60 31.28
C ALA A 43 11.55 6.64 32.81
N THR A 44 12.50 7.33 33.44
CA THR A 44 12.58 7.54 34.89
C THR A 44 12.79 9.02 35.18
N GLY A 45 12.33 9.50 36.34
CA GLY A 45 12.32 10.94 36.65
C GLY A 45 11.20 11.69 35.92
N GLY A 46 11.10 13.00 36.08
CA GLY A 46 9.98 13.79 35.55
C GLY A 46 8.66 13.51 36.28
N THR A 47 7.56 13.89 35.63
CA THR A 47 6.19 13.72 36.15
C THR A 47 5.39 12.73 35.29
N PRO A 48 5.11 11.51 35.78
CA PRO A 48 4.22 10.57 35.07
C PRO A 48 2.80 11.13 34.90
N PRO A 49 2.03 10.68 33.89
CA PRO A 49 2.38 9.73 32.83
C PRO A 49 3.30 10.30 31.74
N TYR A 50 3.98 9.42 30.99
CA TYR A 50 4.84 9.79 29.86
C TYR A 50 4.18 9.47 28.51
N LEU A 51 4.52 10.26 27.49
CA LEU A 51 4.20 10.04 26.09
C LEU A 51 5.47 9.74 25.30
N TYR A 52 5.43 8.74 24.42
CA TYR A 52 6.55 8.25 23.64
C TYR A 52 6.29 8.49 22.15
N LYS A 53 6.79 9.60 21.60
CA LYS A 53 6.66 9.89 20.17
C LYS A 53 7.82 9.27 19.40
N TRP A 54 7.56 8.12 18.78
CA TRP A 54 8.51 7.41 17.93
C TRP A 54 8.51 7.94 16.49
N SER A 55 9.67 7.89 15.83
CA SER A 55 9.79 8.14 14.39
C SER A 55 9.17 7.03 13.54
N ASN A 56 8.96 5.84 14.11
CA ASN A 56 8.15 4.79 13.49
C ASN A 56 6.65 5.10 13.70
N GLN A 57 5.93 5.34 12.60
CA GLN A 57 4.51 5.69 12.62
C GLN A 57 3.61 4.59 13.20
N SER A 58 4.01 3.32 13.09
CA SER A 58 3.24 2.18 13.58
C SER A 58 3.28 2.02 15.10
N THR A 59 4.16 2.74 15.81
CA THR A 59 4.33 2.60 17.26
C THR A 59 3.44 3.60 18.01
N ALA A 60 2.58 3.11 18.91
CA ALA A 60 1.65 3.95 19.67
C ALA A 60 2.36 4.95 20.60
N LEU A 61 1.76 6.14 20.79
CA LEU A 61 2.24 7.16 21.75
C LEU A 61 2.35 6.68 23.21
N SER A 62 1.60 5.65 23.58
CA SER A 62 1.66 5.02 24.90
C SER A 62 2.67 3.88 24.99
N SER A 63 3.29 3.49 23.87
CA SER A 63 4.16 2.31 23.81
C SER A 63 5.59 2.67 24.17
N THR A 64 6.12 1.96 25.15
CA THR A 64 7.55 1.93 25.47
C THR A 64 8.35 1.05 24.53
N ARG A 65 7.69 0.30 23.63
CA ARG A 65 8.31 -0.64 22.71
C ARG A 65 7.95 -0.31 21.26
N ALA A 66 8.96 -0.15 20.42
CA ALA A 66 8.85 -0.12 18.98
C ALA A 66 9.36 -1.45 18.39
N SER A 67 8.59 -2.05 17.50
CA SER A 67 8.89 -3.34 16.85
C SER A 67 8.63 -3.27 15.36
N GLY A 68 9.18 -4.23 14.62
CA GLY A 68 9.04 -4.24 13.16
C GLY A 68 9.91 -3.16 12.50
N LEU A 69 11.06 -2.88 13.12
CA LEU A 69 11.98 -1.83 12.72
C LEU A 69 12.95 -2.36 11.68
N VAL A 70 13.36 -1.50 10.75
CA VAL A 70 14.41 -1.81 9.77
C VAL A 70 15.76 -1.77 10.47
N GLU A 71 16.50 -2.86 10.40
CA GLU A 71 17.85 -2.98 10.95
C GLU A 71 18.83 -2.07 10.18
N GLY A 72 19.81 -1.49 10.88
CA GLY A 72 20.78 -0.56 10.31
C GLY A 72 20.22 0.83 9.95
N VAL A 73 19.02 1.18 10.44
CA VAL A 73 18.40 2.51 10.27
C VAL A 73 18.20 3.17 11.64
N PRO A 74 18.54 4.47 11.81
CA PRO A 74 18.34 5.17 13.07
C PRO A 74 16.87 5.53 13.30
N TYR A 75 16.40 5.27 14.52
CA TYR A 75 15.06 5.61 15.02
C TYR A 75 15.13 6.58 16.19
N LYS A 76 14.31 7.64 16.14
CA LYS A 76 14.20 8.65 17.19
C LYS A 76 12.97 8.41 18.05
N VAL A 77 13.09 8.64 19.35
CA VAL A 77 11.97 8.70 20.28
C VAL A 77 12.06 9.98 21.11
N VAL A 78 10.96 10.72 21.16
CA VAL A 78 10.79 11.89 22.03
C VAL A 78 9.88 11.48 23.17
N VAL A 79 10.43 11.41 24.38
CA VAL A 79 9.67 11.10 25.59
C VAL A 79 9.30 12.40 26.26
N THR A 80 8.00 12.64 26.44
CA THR A 80 7.44 13.85 27.08
C THR A 80 6.74 13.45 28.37
N ASP A 81 7.01 14.14 29.47
CA ASP A 81 6.32 13.94 30.74
C ASP A 81 5.03 14.78 30.85
N ALA A 82 4.23 14.57 31.90
CA ALA A 82 2.99 15.30 32.11
C ALA A 82 3.18 16.79 32.43
N ALA A 83 4.39 17.21 32.81
CA ALA A 83 4.75 18.61 33.02
C ALA A 83 5.25 19.29 31.73
N GLY A 84 5.40 18.54 30.63
CA GLY A 84 5.85 19.02 29.32
C GLY A 84 7.37 18.94 29.10
N ALA A 85 8.14 18.41 30.04
CA ALA A 85 9.57 18.18 29.86
C ALA A 85 9.80 17.05 28.85
N SER A 86 10.69 17.26 27.88
CA SER A 86 10.92 16.33 26.77
C SER A 86 12.39 15.93 26.64
N VAL A 87 12.64 14.64 26.41
CA VAL A 87 13.97 14.10 26.10
C VAL A 87 13.91 13.32 24.79
N THR A 88 14.85 13.61 23.89
CA THR A 88 15.00 12.86 22.64
C THR A 88 16.15 11.87 22.73
N LYS A 89 15.90 10.63 22.32
CA LYS A 89 16.94 9.60 22.14
C LYS A 89 16.88 9.04 20.73
N GLU A 90 18.03 8.61 20.24
CA GLU A 90 18.18 7.94 18.95
C GLU A 90 18.81 6.57 19.19
N PHE A 91 18.30 5.56 18.48
CA PHE A 91 18.72 4.17 18.60
C PHE A 91 18.79 3.57 17.20
N GLU A 92 19.69 2.60 17.01
CA GLU A 92 19.84 1.85 15.76
C GLU A 92 19.90 0.37 16.10
N VAL A 93 19.11 -0.45 15.40
CA VAL A 93 19.12 -1.91 15.58
C VAL A 93 20.25 -2.49 14.74
N GLU A 94 21.15 -3.25 15.37
CA GLU A 94 22.26 -3.91 14.67
C GLU A 94 21.77 -5.02 13.73
N THR A 95 22.48 -5.20 12.62
CA THR A 95 22.20 -6.25 11.63
C THR A 95 22.94 -7.55 11.96
N ASN A 96 22.23 -8.68 11.91
CA ASN A 96 22.72 -10.04 12.03
C ASN A 96 22.78 -10.79 10.68
N ALA A 97 22.11 -10.31 9.62
CA ALA A 97 22.02 -10.99 8.34
C ALA A 97 22.36 -10.11 7.13
N ILE A 98 22.84 -10.72 6.04
CA ILE A 98 23.16 -10.00 4.79
C ILE A 98 21.91 -9.32 4.20
N ALA A 99 20.73 -9.95 4.33
CA ALA A 99 19.47 -9.40 3.86
C ALA A 99 19.12 -8.09 4.58
N GLU A 100 19.35 -8.04 5.90
CA GLU A 100 19.15 -6.85 6.74
C GLU A 100 20.14 -5.75 6.35
N VAL A 101 21.43 -6.08 6.19
CA VAL A 101 22.45 -5.12 5.73
C VAL A 101 22.03 -4.49 4.41
N PHE A 102 21.59 -5.30 3.45
CA PHE A 102 21.13 -4.81 2.16
C PHE A 102 19.89 -3.92 2.30
N ASN A 103 18.88 -4.36 3.06
CA ASN A 103 17.64 -3.63 3.25
C ASN A 103 17.87 -2.29 3.97
N GLY A 104 18.61 -2.29 5.08
CA GLY A 104 18.98 -1.10 5.84
C GLY A 104 19.79 -0.10 5.02
N THR A 105 20.72 -0.57 4.18
CA THR A 105 21.50 0.29 3.28
C THR A 105 20.64 0.93 2.18
N MET A 106 19.69 0.19 1.63
CA MET A 106 18.87 0.66 0.51
C MET A 106 17.67 1.51 0.96
N THR A 107 17.16 1.28 2.17
CA THR A 107 15.96 1.97 2.69
C THR A 107 16.08 3.51 2.65
N PRO A 108 17.18 4.14 3.15
CA PRO A 108 17.32 5.59 3.06
C PRO A 108 17.34 6.13 1.63
N ALA A 109 18.01 5.42 0.70
CA ALA A 109 18.07 5.81 -0.70
C ALA A 109 16.70 5.72 -1.38
N VAL A 110 15.94 4.65 -1.10
CA VAL A 110 14.57 4.47 -1.60
C VAL A 110 13.64 5.53 -1.01
N SER A 111 13.75 5.84 0.29
CA SER A 111 12.99 6.90 0.94
C SER A 111 13.28 8.29 0.34
N ALA A 112 14.55 8.58 0.01
CA ALA A 112 14.93 9.83 -0.66
C ALA A 112 14.42 9.93 -2.10
N LEU A 113 14.44 8.83 -2.86
CA LEU A 113 13.80 8.77 -4.18
C LEU A 113 12.27 8.92 -4.07
N GLY A 114 11.69 8.26 -3.07
CA GLY A 114 10.26 8.29 -2.77
C GLY A 114 9.78 9.70 -2.46
N SER A 115 10.52 10.44 -1.62
CA SER A 115 10.16 11.82 -1.26
C SER A 115 10.14 12.79 -2.45
N VAL A 116 10.88 12.50 -3.52
CA VAL A 116 10.86 13.29 -4.76
C VAL A 116 9.76 12.81 -5.70
N LEU A 117 9.65 11.50 -5.95
CA LEU A 117 8.71 10.94 -6.93
C LEU A 117 7.26 11.02 -6.45
N PHE A 118 7.03 10.81 -5.16
CA PHE A 118 5.72 10.85 -4.51
C PHE A 118 5.46 12.18 -3.80
N TRP A 119 6.29 13.19 -4.08
CA TRP A 119 6.01 14.55 -3.65
C TRP A 119 4.69 15.04 -4.24
N ASP A 120 3.96 15.83 -3.47
CA ASP A 120 2.70 16.42 -3.88
C ASP A 120 2.84 17.94 -4.09
N PRO A 121 2.95 18.39 -5.36
CA PRO A 121 3.05 19.81 -5.66
C PRO A 121 1.76 20.58 -5.35
N PHE A 122 0.59 19.94 -5.36
CA PHE A 122 -0.70 20.61 -5.20
C PHE A 122 -0.95 20.94 -3.72
N ALA A 123 -0.65 19.99 -2.82
CA ALA A 123 -0.63 20.25 -1.40
C ALA A 123 0.43 21.31 -1.03
N ALA A 124 1.63 21.24 -1.63
CA ALA A 124 2.71 22.19 -1.35
C ALA A 124 2.38 23.64 -1.74
N ILE A 125 1.56 23.86 -2.76
CA ILE A 125 1.08 25.20 -3.16
C ILE A 125 -0.30 25.56 -2.57
N GLY A 126 -0.82 24.73 -1.66
CA GLY A 126 -2.05 25.00 -0.91
C GLY A 126 -3.35 24.87 -1.70
N ILE A 127 -3.36 24.10 -2.80
CA ILE A 127 -4.59 23.83 -3.57
C ILE A 127 -5.57 22.98 -2.76
N TYR A 128 -5.07 22.05 -1.94
CA TYR A 128 -5.87 21.21 -1.07
C TYR A 128 -5.07 20.72 0.14
N ASP A 129 -5.77 20.16 1.12
CA ASP A 129 -5.16 19.53 2.31
C ASP A 129 -5.12 18.01 2.14
N PRO A 130 -3.94 17.37 2.14
CA PRO A 130 -3.82 15.92 1.97
C PRO A 130 -4.12 15.13 3.26
N VAL A 131 -4.35 15.79 4.39
CA VAL A 131 -4.69 15.11 5.65
C VAL A 131 -6.03 14.40 5.52
N VAL A 132 -6.07 13.13 5.94
CA VAL A 132 -7.29 12.33 5.89
C VAL A 132 -8.13 12.60 7.12
N TYR A 133 -9.34 13.11 6.90
CA TYR A 133 -10.29 13.41 7.95
C TYR A 133 -11.40 12.36 8.01
N ALA A 134 -11.75 11.93 9.22
CA ALA A 134 -12.98 11.18 9.44
C ALA A 134 -14.15 12.16 9.55
N ASP A 135 -15.08 12.12 8.59
CA ASP A 135 -16.31 12.92 8.63
C ASP A 135 -17.37 12.30 9.56
N VAL A 136 -17.32 10.97 9.72
CA VAL A 136 -18.29 10.20 10.50
C VAL A 136 -17.60 9.18 11.40
N LYS A 137 -18.20 8.92 12.57
CA LYS A 137 -17.84 7.82 13.45
C LYS A 137 -18.97 6.80 13.50
N LEU A 138 -18.69 5.59 13.06
CA LEU A 138 -19.65 4.47 13.17
C LEU A 138 -19.77 4.03 14.63
N VAL A 139 -21.02 3.82 15.07
CA VAL A 139 -21.37 3.32 16.40
C VAL A 139 -21.73 1.85 16.27
N GLY A 140 -20.85 0.98 16.78
CA GLY A 140 -21.04 -0.46 16.78
C GLY A 140 -21.98 -0.94 17.88
N THR A 141 -22.56 -2.13 17.67
CA THR A 141 -23.37 -2.80 18.67
C THR A 141 -22.50 -3.26 19.85
N PRO A 142 -22.80 -2.84 21.10
CA PRO A 142 -22.05 -3.28 22.27
C PRO A 142 -22.08 -4.80 22.44
N GLY A 143 -20.93 -5.40 22.75
CA GLY A 143 -20.82 -6.84 22.98
C GLY A 143 -20.80 -7.71 21.70
N TRP A 144 -20.90 -7.11 20.51
CA TRP A 144 -20.77 -7.84 19.25
C TRP A 144 -19.31 -8.25 18.98
N THR A 145 -19.11 -9.49 18.53
CA THR A 145 -17.84 -10.01 18.02
C THR A 145 -18.09 -10.93 16.83
N ASN A 146 -17.08 -11.14 15.98
CA ASN A 146 -17.20 -11.97 14.76
C ASN A 146 -17.65 -13.43 15.02
N ASN A 147 -17.49 -13.94 16.23
CA ASN A 147 -17.76 -15.34 16.58
C ASN A 147 -19.07 -15.55 17.36
N ILE A 148 -19.83 -14.47 17.60
CA ILE A 148 -21.07 -14.53 18.39
C ILE A 148 -22.24 -15.04 17.54
N GLN A 149 -22.98 -16.00 18.09
CA GLN A 149 -24.17 -16.62 17.50
C GLN A 149 -25.45 -15.98 18.06
N ASN A 150 -25.48 -14.65 18.18
CA ASN A 150 -26.60 -13.91 18.78
C ASN A 150 -27.28 -13.01 17.77
N LYS A 151 -28.55 -12.72 18.06
CA LYS A 151 -29.37 -11.70 17.44
C LYS A 151 -29.37 -10.44 18.30
N PHE A 152 -29.09 -9.31 17.67
CA PHE A 152 -29.14 -8.00 18.30
C PHE A 152 -30.31 -7.20 17.73
N ILE A 153 -31.15 -6.66 18.59
CA ILE A 153 -32.32 -5.86 18.22
C ILE A 153 -32.18 -4.47 18.80
N LEU A 154 -32.39 -3.45 17.97
CA LEU A 154 -32.47 -2.09 18.45
C LEU A 154 -33.81 -1.89 19.16
N LYS A 155 -33.79 -1.76 20.48
CA LYS A 155 -35.01 -1.64 21.28
C LYS A 155 -35.57 -0.24 21.22
N LYS A 156 -34.70 0.77 21.40
CA LYS A 156 -35.13 2.17 21.48
C LYS A 156 -33.99 3.15 21.23
N TRP A 157 -34.28 4.24 20.53
CA TRP A 157 -33.41 5.41 20.49
C TRP A 157 -33.65 6.33 21.69
N LEU A 158 -32.57 6.73 22.37
CA LEU A 158 -32.63 7.67 23.50
C LEU A 158 -32.46 9.13 23.06
N LYS A 159 -31.97 9.34 21.83
CA LYS A 159 -31.76 10.65 21.21
C LYS A 159 -32.35 10.64 19.81
N ALA A 160 -33.02 11.72 19.43
CA ALA A 160 -33.62 11.89 18.11
C ALA A 160 -32.55 11.91 16.99
N GLU A 161 -32.95 11.56 15.79
CA GLU A 161 -32.12 11.71 14.59
C GLU A 161 -31.80 13.20 14.36
N GLY A 162 -30.56 13.50 13.98
CA GLY A 162 -30.04 14.86 13.87
C GLY A 162 -29.67 15.51 15.21
N ALA A 163 -29.83 14.83 16.35
CA ALA A 163 -29.46 15.39 17.64
C ALA A 163 -27.93 15.51 17.79
N LYS A 164 -27.46 16.62 18.35
CA LYS A 164 -26.07 16.79 18.79
C LYS A 164 -25.83 15.97 20.05
N VAL A 165 -24.88 15.05 19.99
CA VAL A 165 -24.49 14.18 21.10
C VAL A 165 -23.06 14.47 21.53
N LYS A 166 -22.74 14.26 22.80
CA LYS A 166 -21.38 14.32 23.33
C LYS A 166 -20.79 12.92 23.48
N LYS A 167 -19.46 12.80 23.38
CA LYS A 167 -18.78 11.54 23.66
C LYS A 167 -19.13 11.04 25.07
N GLY A 168 -19.57 9.79 25.17
CA GLY A 168 -20.02 9.13 26.40
C GLY A 168 -21.51 9.28 26.71
N GLU A 169 -22.26 10.07 25.93
CA GLU A 169 -23.70 10.26 26.13
C GLU A 169 -24.50 9.04 25.67
N ALA A 170 -25.53 8.63 26.41
CA ALA A 170 -26.38 7.51 26.02
C ALA A 170 -27.24 7.86 24.80
N ILE A 171 -27.20 7.01 23.76
CA ILE A 171 -27.87 7.26 22.47
C ILE A 171 -28.91 6.20 22.11
N ALA A 172 -28.74 4.94 22.53
CA ALA A 172 -29.66 3.86 22.20
C ALA A 172 -29.66 2.75 23.26
N LEU A 173 -30.70 1.91 23.23
CA LEU A 173 -30.80 0.65 23.96
C LEU A 173 -30.85 -0.51 22.96
N VAL A 174 -29.93 -1.45 23.12
CA VAL A 174 -29.86 -2.68 22.30
C VAL A 174 -30.13 -3.88 23.19
N SER A 175 -30.92 -4.82 22.69
CA SER A 175 -31.20 -6.09 23.35
C SER A 175 -30.51 -7.24 22.59
N SER A 176 -29.91 -8.16 23.35
CA SER A 176 -29.36 -9.44 22.89
C SER A 176 -30.32 -10.57 23.26
N ASP A 177 -30.15 -11.76 22.68
CA ASP A 177 -30.96 -12.96 22.98
C ASP A 177 -31.02 -13.34 24.48
N ASP A 178 -30.08 -12.86 25.30
CA ASP A 178 -30.08 -13.01 26.77
C ASP A 178 -31.01 -12.02 27.51
N GLU A 179 -31.87 -11.29 26.78
CA GLU A 179 -32.82 -10.25 27.26
C GLU A 179 -32.20 -9.11 28.09
N GLN A 180 -30.87 -9.00 28.16
CA GLN A 180 -30.21 -7.87 28.81
C GLN A 180 -30.13 -6.66 27.88
N ASP A 181 -30.74 -5.57 28.32
CA ASP A 181 -30.65 -4.27 27.64
C ASP A 181 -29.27 -3.65 27.90
N VAL A 182 -28.50 -3.44 26.84
CA VAL A 182 -27.21 -2.74 26.89
C VAL A 182 -27.39 -1.31 26.37
N THR A 183 -26.93 -0.35 27.16
CA THR A 183 -26.92 1.06 26.76
C THR A 183 -25.77 1.33 25.82
N VAL A 184 -26.09 1.82 24.63
CA VAL A 184 -25.11 2.31 23.66
C VAL A 184 -24.80 3.76 23.98
N THR A 185 -23.51 4.09 24.09
CA THR A 185 -23.05 5.47 24.27
C THR A 185 -22.40 6.00 23.01
N ALA A 186 -22.50 7.31 22.80
CA ALA A 186 -21.86 8.02 21.71
C ALA A 186 -20.35 7.91 21.83
N THR A 187 -19.70 7.41 20.78
CA THR A 187 -18.24 7.22 20.75
C THR A 187 -17.48 8.51 20.39
N ALA A 188 -18.21 9.53 19.92
CA ALA A 188 -17.71 10.84 19.51
C ALA A 188 -18.75 11.94 19.81
N ALA A 189 -18.33 13.20 19.73
CA ALA A 189 -19.24 14.34 19.73
C ALA A 189 -19.62 14.70 18.28
N GLY A 190 -20.90 14.95 18.02
CA GLY A 190 -21.37 15.23 16.67
C GLY A 190 -22.88 15.10 16.50
N GLU A 191 -23.34 15.09 15.25
CA GLU A 191 -24.74 14.89 14.85
C GLU A 191 -25.05 13.40 14.64
N LEU A 192 -26.06 12.88 15.35
CA LEU A 192 -26.47 11.47 15.30
C LEU A 192 -27.33 11.19 14.06
N LYS A 193 -26.96 10.16 13.28
CA LYS A 193 -27.73 9.64 12.16
C LYS A 193 -28.03 8.16 12.38
N TYR A 194 -29.25 7.74 12.08
CA TYR A 194 -29.67 6.35 12.28
C TYR A 194 -29.26 5.49 11.08
N LEU A 195 -28.77 4.28 11.36
CA LEU A 195 -28.60 3.24 10.34
C LEU A 195 -29.68 2.16 10.45
N VAL A 196 -30.27 2.01 11.64
CA VAL A 196 -31.28 0.99 11.94
C VAL A 196 -32.50 1.66 12.57
N GLU A 197 -33.68 1.31 12.08
CA GLU A 197 -34.94 1.77 12.66
C GLU A 197 -35.23 1.09 14.00
N GLU A 198 -35.94 1.79 14.89
CA GLU A 198 -36.37 1.24 16.17
C GLU A 198 -37.19 -0.05 15.98
N GLY A 199 -36.90 -1.08 16.79
CA GLY A 199 -37.54 -2.38 16.72
C GLY A 199 -37.03 -3.32 15.63
N LYS A 200 -36.08 -2.88 14.79
CA LYS A 200 -35.46 -3.74 13.76
C LYS A 200 -34.26 -4.51 14.31
N VAL A 201 -33.98 -5.62 13.64
CA VAL A 201 -32.80 -6.45 13.89
C VAL A 201 -31.58 -5.71 13.34
N ILE A 202 -30.60 -5.46 14.20
CA ILE A 202 -29.31 -4.89 13.83
C ILE A 202 -28.48 -6.00 13.17
N TYR A 203 -28.25 -7.09 13.89
CA TYR A 203 -27.45 -8.23 13.42
C TYR A 203 -28.13 -9.56 13.77
N ASN A 204 -28.01 -10.55 12.90
CA ASN A 204 -28.47 -11.91 13.14
C ASN A 204 -27.49 -12.90 12.49
N SER A 205 -26.87 -13.76 13.30
CA SER A 205 -25.91 -14.77 12.84
C SER A 205 -26.54 -15.82 11.91
N GLU A 206 -27.85 -16.03 11.95
CA GLU A 206 -28.56 -16.95 11.06
C GLU A 206 -28.92 -16.31 9.71
N ASN A 207 -28.81 -14.99 9.58
CA ASN A 207 -29.06 -14.30 8.32
C ASN A 207 -27.77 -14.22 7.50
N ALA A 208 -27.69 -15.04 6.45
CA ALA A 208 -26.55 -15.06 5.53
C ALA A 208 -26.16 -13.66 5.02
N LYS A 209 -27.12 -12.75 4.81
CA LYS A 209 -26.82 -11.38 4.39
C LYS A 209 -26.07 -10.59 5.47
N HIS A 210 -26.48 -10.69 6.73
CA HIS A 210 -25.85 -9.95 7.84
C HIS A 210 -24.45 -10.50 8.18
N VAL A 211 -24.23 -11.80 7.96
CA VAL A 211 -22.91 -12.43 8.15
C VAL A 211 -21.93 -12.05 7.04
N ILE A 212 -22.42 -11.83 5.81
CA ILE A 212 -21.59 -11.51 4.64
C ILE A 212 -21.34 -10.00 4.50
N GLU A 213 -22.30 -9.16 4.91
CA GLU A 213 -22.22 -7.71 4.74
C GLU A 213 -21.26 -7.05 5.75
N GLN A 214 -20.22 -6.39 5.25
CA GLN A 214 -19.27 -5.65 6.07
C GLN A 214 -19.98 -4.51 6.81
N GLY A 215 -19.84 -4.48 8.14
CA GLY A 215 -20.42 -3.42 8.96
C GLY A 215 -21.89 -3.61 9.35
N ALA A 216 -22.48 -4.79 9.12
CA ALA A 216 -23.87 -5.09 9.51
C ALA A 216 -24.17 -4.95 11.02
N HIS A 217 -23.15 -4.79 11.86
CA HIS A 217 -23.28 -4.61 13.31
C HIS A 217 -23.34 -3.13 13.75
N TYR A 218 -23.21 -2.17 12.83
CA TYR A 218 -23.31 -0.75 13.15
C TYR A 218 -24.78 -0.31 13.22
N LEU A 219 -25.14 0.45 14.26
CA LEU A 219 -26.51 0.93 14.49
C LEU A 219 -26.71 2.42 14.18
N ALA A 220 -25.63 3.20 14.21
CA ALA A 220 -25.66 4.65 14.00
C ALA A 220 -24.35 5.17 13.41
N GLU A 221 -24.41 6.39 12.87
CA GLU A 221 -23.25 7.20 12.51
C GLU A 221 -23.31 8.52 13.28
N ILE A 222 -22.17 9.00 13.78
CA ILE A 222 -22.05 10.33 14.37
C ILE A 222 -21.21 11.16 13.42
N LYS A 223 -21.82 12.16 12.78
CA LYS A 223 -21.11 13.12 11.93
C LYS A 223 -20.41 14.14 12.82
N TYR A 224 -19.09 14.24 12.72
CA TYR A 224 -18.33 15.13 13.58
C TYR A 224 -18.67 16.61 13.35
N ASP A 225 -18.65 17.41 14.41
CA ASP A 225 -18.84 18.87 14.34
C ASP A 225 -17.65 19.57 13.69
N GLU A 226 -16.45 19.09 13.99
CA GLU A 226 -15.20 19.46 13.34
C GLU A 226 -14.52 18.20 12.80
N PRO A 227 -13.97 18.22 11.57
CA PRO A 227 -13.35 17.04 10.98
C PRO A 227 -12.23 16.51 11.88
N PHE A 228 -12.30 15.23 12.27
CA PHE A 228 -11.26 14.62 13.08
C PHE A 228 -10.13 14.12 12.16
N ALA A 229 -8.95 14.75 12.26
CA ALA A 229 -7.77 14.28 11.53
C ALA A 229 -7.41 12.87 12.01
N MET A 230 -7.39 11.92 11.08
CA MET A 230 -6.91 10.58 11.40
C MET A 230 -5.41 10.64 11.66
N VAL A 231 -4.95 9.90 12.66
CA VAL A 231 -3.55 9.85 13.05
C VAL A 231 -3.03 8.42 13.02
N HIS A 232 -1.77 8.26 12.63
CA HIS A 232 -1.01 7.04 12.86
C HIS A 232 -0.92 6.77 14.38
N PRO A 233 -0.63 5.52 14.80
CA PRO A 233 -0.43 5.21 16.22
C PRO A 233 0.54 6.16 16.95
N ASN A 234 1.59 6.65 16.28
CA ASN A 234 2.54 7.61 16.84
C ASN A 234 2.03 9.06 16.94
N GLY A 235 0.78 9.32 16.51
CA GLY A 235 0.13 10.62 16.55
C GLY A 235 0.37 11.53 15.34
N ASP A 236 1.16 11.10 14.34
CA ASP A 236 1.31 11.87 13.10
C ASP A 236 0.03 11.79 12.25
N PRO A 237 -0.38 12.87 11.57
CA PRO A 237 -1.57 12.84 10.73
C PRO A 237 -1.38 11.86 9.57
N ILE A 238 -2.41 11.05 9.30
CA ILE A 238 -2.49 10.22 8.10
C ILE A 238 -2.77 11.17 6.94
N SER A 239 -1.99 11.06 5.87
CA SER A 239 -2.17 11.85 4.66
C SER A 239 -2.20 10.96 3.43
N ASN A 240 -3.02 11.33 2.45
CA ASN A 240 -3.12 10.72 1.14
C ASN A 240 -2.69 11.74 0.06
N PRO A 241 -1.38 12.02 -0.05
CA PRO A 241 -0.88 12.95 -1.07
C PRO A 241 -1.12 12.41 -2.47
N ILE A 242 -1.39 13.30 -3.44
CA ILE A 242 -1.45 12.90 -4.84
C ILE A 242 -0.02 12.81 -5.39
N PRO A 243 0.47 11.60 -5.76
CA PRO A 243 1.85 11.46 -6.16
C PRO A 243 2.12 12.16 -7.49
N PHE A 244 3.10 13.07 -7.52
CA PHE A 244 3.50 13.78 -8.74
C PHE A 244 3.79 12.83 -9.91
N ILE A 245 4.48 11.71 -9.64
CA ILE A 245 4.84 10.74 -10.68
C ILE A 245 3.60 10.12 -11.34
N VAL A 246 2.51 9.89 -10.61
CA VAL A 246 1.28 9.32 -11.15
C VAL A 246 0.66 10.29 -12.14
N ILE A 247 0.54 11.57 -11.76
CA ILE A 247 0.03 12.61 -12.65
C ILE A 247 0.90 12.74 -13.90
N TRP A 248 2.23 12.78 -13.72
CA TRP A 248 3.17 12.88 -14.83
C TRP A 248 3.01 11.73 -15.83
N LEU A 249 2.89 10.50 -15.35
CA LEU A 249 2.70 9.31 -16.18
C LEU A 249 1.34 9.31 -16.88
N VAL A 250 0.25 9.67 -16.19
CA VAL A 250 -1.09 9.73 -16.78
C VAL A 250 -1.18 10.82 -17.84
N LEU A 251 -0.61 12.00 -17.58
CA LEU A 251 -0.53 13.08 -18.57
C LEU A 251 0.28 12.66 -19.79
N GLY A 252 1.43 12.02 -19.60
CA GLY A 252 2.25 11.49 -20.69
C GLY A 252 1.50 10.44 -21.53
N ALA A 253 0.85 9.49 -20.87
CA ALA A 253 0.06 8.45 -21.53
C ALA A 253 -1.16 9.03 -22.28
N THR A 254 -1.81 10.03 -21.71
CA THR A 254 -2.91 10.77 -22.36
C THR A 254 -2.41 11.53 -23.58
N PHE A 255 -1.30 12.25 -23.45
CA PHE A 255 -0.65 12.93 -24.57
C PHE A 255 -0.33 11.96 -25.71
N PHE A 256 0.29 10.81 -25.42
CA PHE A 256 0.59 9.80 -26.45
C PHE A 256 -0.67 9.21 -27.06
N THR A 257 -1.71 8.95 -26.26
CA THR A 257 -3.00 8.45 -26.77
C THR A 257 -3.59 9.43 -27.78
N ILE A 258 -3.66 10.72 -27.47
CA ILE A 258 -4.20 11.74 -28.37
C ILE A 258 -3.28 11.94 -29.58
N ARG A 259 -1.97 12.10 -29.36
CA ARG A 259 -0.97 12.39 -30.41
C ARG A 259 -0.83 11.26 -31.43
N MET A 260 -1.01 10.02 -30.99
CA MET A 260 -1.01 8.84 -31.85
C MET A 260 -2.43 8.51 -32.37
N GLY A 261 -3.43 9.34 -32.06
CA GLY A 261 -4.80 9.23 -32.52
C GLY A 261 -5.49 7.97 -32.05
N PHE A 262 -5.45 7.62 -30.76
CA PHE A 262 -6.08 6.42 -30.19
C PHE A 262 -5.59 5.11 -30.84
N ILE A 263 -4.27 4.97 -30.98
CA ILE A 263 -3.64 3.78 -31.60
C ILE A 263 -3.93 2.49 -30.82
N ASN A 264 -4.10 2.59 -29.51
CA ASN A 264 -4.52 1.49 -28.64
C ASN A 264 -5.85 0.84 -29.08
N ILE A 265 -6.78 1.62 -29.64
CA ILE A 265 -8.05 1.12 -30.18
C ILE A 265 -7.91 0.75 -31.66
N ARG A 266 -7.40 1.67 -32.49
CA ARG A 266 -7.33 1.47 -33.95
C ARG A 266 -6.39 0.33 -34.36
N GLY A 267 -5.31 0.13 -33.61
CA GLY A 267 -4.29 -0.88 -33.87
C GLY A 267 -4.64 -2.28 -33.36
N PHE A 268 -5.73 -2.45 -32.61
CA PHE A 268 -6.04 -3.71 -31.91
C PHE A 268 -6.19 -4.91 -32.85
N LYS A 269 -6.88 -4.75 -33.99
CA LYS A 269 -7.00 -5.85 -34.96
C LYS A 269 -5.64 -6.24 -35.55
N HIS A 270 -4.80 -5.24 -35.85
CA HIS A 270 -3.47 -5.47 -36.39
C HIS A 270 -2.53 -6.13 -35.37
N SER A 271 -2.62 -5.78 -34.08
CA SER A 271 -1.82 -6.42 -33.03
C SER A 271 -2.18 -7.91 -32.86
N ILE A 272 -3.46 -8.27 -32.98
CA ILE A 272 -3.87 -9.68 -32.98
C ILE A 272 -3.34 -10.42 -34.21
N ASP A 273 -3.41 -9.82 -35.40
CA ASP A 273 -2.85 -10.41 -36.62
C ASP A 273 -1.33 -10.64 -36.49
N LEU A 274 -0.59 -9.70 -35.88
CA LEU A 274 0.83 -9.85 -35.55
C LEU A 274 1.07 -10.99 -34.56
N ALA A 275 0.30 -11.07 -33.48
CA ALA A 275 0.43 -12.13 -32.48
C ALA A 275 0.10 -13.53 -33.03
N LYS A 276 -0.75 -13.61 -34.07
CA LYS A 276 -1.04 -14.84 -34.81
C LYS A 276 0.04 -15.25 -35.81
N GLY A 277 1.07 -14.42 -35.99
CA GLY A 277 2.16 -14.66 -36.93
C GLY A 277 1.82 -14.36 -38.39
N LYS A 278 0.71 -13.66 -38.68
CA LYS A 278 0.31 -13.34 -40.07
C LYS A 278 1.35 -12.50 -40.82
N TYR A 279 2.15 -11.73 -40.09
CA TYR A 279 3.23 -10.90 -40.62
C TYR A 279 4.62 -11.39 -40.16
N ASP A 280 4.73 -12.63 -39.69
CA ASP A 280 6.04 -13.23 -39.41
C ASP A 280 6.76 -13.46 -40.74
N ASP A 281 7.96 -12.91 -40.87
CA ASP A 281 8.84 -13.10 -42.00
C ASP A 281 10.14 -13.77 -41.48
N PRO A 282 10.45 -15.02 -41.92
CA PRO A 282 11.62 -15.76 -41.48
C PRO A 282 12.96 -15.06 -41.79
N ASP A 283 12.99 -14.21 -42.81
CA ASP A 283 14.19 -13.51 -43.27
C ASP A 283 14.33 -12.11 -42.63
N ALA A 284 13.34 -11.69 -41.84
CA ALA A 284 13.36 -10.38 -41.20
C ALA A 284 14.45 -10.32 -40.11
N PRO A 285 15.14 -9.18 -39.97
CA PRO A 285 16.17 -9.04 -38.95
C PRO A 285 15.58 -9.06 -37.54
N GLY A 286 15.94 -10.09 -36.77
CA GLY A 286 15.47 -10.31 -35.39
C GLY A 286 15.83 -11.71 -34.90
N GLN A 287 15.70 -11.93 -33.59
CA GLN A 287 16.02 -13.23 -32.95
C GLN A 287 14.77 -14.03 -32.55
N VAL A 288 13.61 -13.38 -32.49
CA VAL A 288 12.36 -13.95 -31.97
C VAL A 288 11.18 -13.52 -32.83
N THR A 289 10.16 -14.38 -32.93
CA THR A 289 8.90 -14.09 -33.63
C THR A 289 8.09 -13.01 -32.92
N HIS A 290 7.09 -12.42 -33.60
CA HIS A 290 6.22 -11.41 -32.98
C HIS A 290 5.48 -11.99 -31.76
N PHE A 291 4.99 -13.23 -31.84
CA PHE A 291 4.33 -13.91 -30.73
C PHE A 291 5.28 -14.12 -29.55
N GLN A 292 6.50 -14.59 -29.80
CA GLN A 292 7.50 -14.80 -28.74
C GLN A 292 7.89 -13.50 -28.06
N ALA A 293 8.09 -12.42 -28.83
CA ALA A 293 8.35 -11.10 -28.27
C ALA A 293 7.20 -10.62 -27.37
N LEU A 294 5.94 -10.82 -27.79
CA LEU A 294 4.76 -10.53 -26.98
C LEU A 294 4.75 -11.39 -25.71
N ALA A 295 4.95 -12.71 -25.83
CA ALA A 295 4.93 -13.63 -24.69
C ALA A 295 6.02 -13.27 -23.67
N THR A 296 7.25 -12.97 -24.11
CA THR A 296 8.33 -12.54 -23.22
C THR A 296 8.03 -11.20 -22.54
N ALA A 297 7.44 -10.24 -23.26
CA ALA A 297 7.03 -8.97 -22.65
C ALA A 297 5.91 -9.16 -21.62
N VAL A 298 4.94 -10.03 -21.90
CA VAL A 298 3.84 -10.37 -20.99
C VAL A 298 4.36 -11.15 -19.77
N SER A 299 5.30 -12.09 -19.92
CA SER A 299 5.88 -12.79 -18.76
C SER A 299 6.61 -11.86 -17.80
N GLY A 300 7.28 -10.83 -18.32
CA GLY A 300 7.99 -9.85 -17.49
C GLY A 300 7.07 -8.84 -16.80
N THR A 301 5.84 -8.68 -17.30
CA THR A 301 4.89 -7.69 -16.76
C THR A 301 3.77 -8.32 -15.95
N VAL A 302 3.36 -9.55 -16.26
CA VAL A 302 2.37 -10.32 -15.50
C VAL A 302 3.07 -11.16 -14.46
N GLY A 303 2.89 -10.81 -13.19
CA GLY A 303 3.41 -11.58 -12.07
C GLY A 303 2.49 -11.49 -10.85
N LEU A 304 2.91 -12.14 -9.77
CA LEU A 304 2.17 -12.18 -8.50
C LEU A 304 1.88 -10.77 -7.96
N GLY A 305 2.82 -9.84 -8.17
CA GLY A 305 2.66 -8.43 -7.82
C GLY A 305 1.45 -7.75 -8.47
N ASN A 306 1.04 -8.13 -9.68
CA ASN A 306 -0.15 -7.55 -10.29
C ASN A 306 -1.44 -8.09 -9.67
N ILE A 307 -1.43 -9.35 -9.24
CA ILE A 307 -2.61 -9.98 -8.61
C ILE A 307 -2.77 -9.43 -7.19
N ALA A 308 -1.71 -9.50 -6.39
CA ALA A 308 -1.70 -8.98 -5.02
C ALA A 308 -1.85 -7.46 -4.98
N GLY A 309 -1.19 -6.74 -5.89
CA GLY A 309 -1.23 -5.28 -5.96
C GLY A 309 -2.62 -4.75 -6.29
N VAL A 310 -3.37 -5.40 -7.20
CA VAL A 310 -4.77 -5.05 -7.46
C VAL A 310 -5.64 -5.33 -6.23
N ALA A 311 -5.44 -6.45 -5.54
CA ALA A 311 -6.18 -6.75 -4.32
C ALA A 311 -5.93 -5.69 -3.22
N VAL A 312 -4.68 -5.29 -3.01
CA VAL A 312 -4.30 -4.23 -2.06
C VAL A 312 -4.90 -2.89 -2.49
N ALA A 313 -4.80 -2.53 -3.77
CA ALA A 313 -5.36 -1.28 -4.30
C ALA A 313 -6.88 -1.20 -4.11
N VAL A 314 -7.61 -2.29 -4.36
CA VAL A 314 -9.07 -2.34 -4.13
C VAL A 314 -9.41 -2.37 -2.64
N SER A 315 -8.59 -3.02 -1.80
CA SER A 315 -8.82 -3.06 -0.35
C SER A 315 -8.60 -1.71 0.32
N LEU A 316 -7.60 -0.94 -0.15
CA LEU A 316 -7.27 0.37 0.40
C LEU A 316 -8.05 1.51 -0.26
N GLY A 317 -8.17 1.49 -1.58
CA GLY A 317 -8.82 2.54 -2.37
C GLY A 317 -10.29 2.27 -2.71
N GLY A 318 -10.86 1.18 -2.20
CA GLY A 318 -12.22 0.75 -2.48
C GLY A 318 -12.42 0.26 -3.93
N ALA A 319 -13.68 -0.07 -4.26
CA ALA A 319 -14.04 -0.60 -5.58
C ALA A 319 -13.72 0.38 -6.73
N GLY A 320 -13.79 1.69 -6.47
CA GLY A 320 -13.51 2.75 -7.44
C GLY A 320 -12.10 2.77 -7.99
N ALA A 321 -11.11 2.29 -7.22
CA ALA A 321 -9.73 2.15 -7.68
C ALA A 321 -9.65 1.29 -8.96
N THR A 322 -10.52 0.29 -9.10
CA THR A 322 -10.60 -0.59 -10.26
C THR A 322 -10.86 0.18 -11.56
N PHE A 323 -11.78 1.15 -11.52
CA PHE A 323 -12.10 1.97 -12.69
C PHE A 323 -10.88 2.74 -13.17
N TRP A 324 -10.21 3.44 -12.26
CA TRP A 324 -9.03 4.24 -12.59
C TRP A 324 -7.84 3.39 -13.03
N MET A 325 -7.64 2.21 -12.44
CA MET A 325 -6.64 1.24 -12.92
C MET A 325 -6.90 0.82 -14.38
N ILE A 326 -8.16 0.56 -14.75
CA ILE A 326 -8.52 0.21 -16.14
C ILE A 326 -8.26 1.40 -17.08
N VAL A 327 -8.68 2.61 -16.71
CA VAL A 327 -8.45 3.83 -17.52
C VAL A 327 -6.96 4.09 -17.72
N CYS A 328 -6.18 4.09 -16.63
CA CYS A 328 -4.72 4.26 -16.69
C CYS A 328 -4.05 3.15 -17.52
N GLY A 329 -4.53 1.91 -17.42
CA GLY A 329 -4.06 0.80 -18.25
C GLY A 329 -4.32 1.03 -19.75
N LEU A 330 -5.53 1.46 -20.11
CA LEU A 330 -5.90 1.77 -21.50
C LEU A 330 -5.07 2.92 -22.09
N LEU A 331 -4.84 3.97 -21.31
CA LEU A 331 -3.96 5.09 -21.72
C LEU A 331 -2.50 4.63 -21.82
N GLY A 332 -2.06 3.80 -20.86
CA GLY A 332 -0.72 3.23 -20.79
C GLY A 332 -0.34 2.41 -22.03
N MET A 333 -1.31 1.77 -22.70
CA MET A 333 -1.07 1.05 -23.96
C MET A 333 -0.43 1.95 -25.03
N SER A 334 -0.87 3.21 -25.14
CA SER A 334 -0.31 4.16 -26.09
C SER A 334 1.11 4.59 -25.71
N SER A 335 1.38 4.79 -24.40
CA SER A 335 2.74 5.05 -23.92
C SER A 335 3.66 3.89 -24.26
N LYS A 336 3.21 2.66 -24.00
CA LYS A 336 3.99 1.46 -24.30
C LYS A 336 4.25 1.27 -25.79
N PHE A 337 3.25 1.57 -26.61
CA PHE A 337 3.41 1.57 -28.07
C PHE A 337 4.51 2.55 -28.52
N VAL A 338 4.55 3.77 -27.96
CA VAL A 338 5.59 4.76 -28.28
C VAL A 338 6.96 4.30 -27.82
N GLU A 339 7.09 3.78 -26.60
CA GLU A 339 8.34 3.22 -26.07
C GLU A 339 8.89 2.11 -26.98
N CYS A 340 8.06 1.14 -27.34
CA CYS A 340 8.44 0.02 -28.21
C CYS A 340 8.79 0.51 -29.63
N THR A 341 8.02 1.46 -30.17
CA THR A 341 8.29 2.04 -31.50
C THR A 341 9.65 2.74 -31.53
N LEU A 342 9.95 3.54 -30.50
CA LEU A 342 11.26 4.20 -30.38
C LEU A 342 12.37 3.17 -30.14
N GLY A 343 12.11 2.15 -29.32
CA GLY A 343 13.02 1.05 -29.07
C GLY A 343 13.41 0.31 -30.34
N VAL A 344 12.46 0.07 -31.25
CA VAL A 344 12.71 -0.53 -32.56
C VAL A 344 13.40 0.43 -33.51
N LYS A 345 12.97 1.70 -33.56
CA LYS A 345 13.50 2.72 -34.47
C LYS A 345 14.98 3.06 -34.20
N TYR A 346 15.41 2.99 -32.95
CA TYR A 346 16.77 3.31 -32.51
C TYR A 346 17.53 2.08 -31.99
N ARG A 347 17.10 0.86 -32.34
CA ARG A 347 17.83 -0.35 -31.99
C ARG A 347 19.15 -0.43 -32.76
N ASP A 348 20.10 -1.10 -32.14
CA ASP A 348 21.38 -1.48 -32.73
C ASP A 348 21.35 -2.99 -32.99
N ILE A 349 21.73 -3.41 -34.20
CA ILE A 349 21.78 -4.82 -34.58
C ILE A 349 23.26 -5.13 -34.82
N LEU A 350 23.83 -5.94 -33.94
CA LEU A 350 25.23 -6.32 -34.01
C LEU A 350 25.47 -7.31 -35.16
N PRO A 351 26.73 -7.45 -35.64
CA PRO A 351 27.08 -8.40 -36.69
C PRO A 351 26.76 -9.86 -36.37
N ASP A 352 26.67 -10.22 -35.09
CA ASP A 352 26.31 -11.56 -34.62
C ASP A 352 24.79 -11.78 -34.49
N GLY A 353 23.99 -10.82 -34.97
CA GLY A 353 22.52 -10.87 -34.95
C GLY A 353 21.89 -10.46 -33.63
N ARG A 354 22.65 -10.11 -32.59
CA ARG A 354 22.10 -9.59 -31.34
C ARG A 354 21.49 -8.21 -31.53
N VAL A 355 20.30 -8.02 -30.98
CA VAL A 355 19.56 -6.77 -31.08
C VAL A 355 19.52 -6.06 -29.72
N PHE A 356 20.08 -4.86 -29.67
CA PHE A 356 20.02 -3.98 -28.50
C PHE A 356 19.05 -2.85 -28.77
N GLY A 357 17.97 -2.77 -28.01
CA GLY A 357 16.96 -1.72 -28.16
C GLY A 357 16.36 -1.35 -26.82
N GLY A 358 15.70 -0.20 -26.76
CA GLY A 358 15.05 0.29 -25.55
C GLY A 358 15.45 1.71 -25.17
N PRO A 359 15.09 2.14 -23.94
CA PRO A 359 15.18 3.55 -23.55
C PRO A 359 16.58 4.12 -23.55
N MET A 360 17.56 3.37 -23.08
CA MET A 360 18.97 3.76 -23.14
C MET A 360 19.43 4.08 -24.58
N ASN A 361 18.92 3.34 -25.59
CA ASN A 361 19.29 3.56 -26.99
C ASN A 361 18.55 4.76 -27.59
N TYR A 362 17.22 4.85 -27.41
CA TYR A 362 16.48 5.97 -28.00
C TYR A 362 16.73 7.30 -27.28
N LEU A 363 17.09 7.30 -25.99
CA LEU A 363 17.51 8.51 -25.27
C LEU A 363 18.86 8.97 -25.80
N ARG A 364 19.82 8.07 -25.98
CA ARG A 364 21.14 8.40 -26.54
C ARG A 364 21.05 8.86 -27.98
N TYR A 365 20.57 8.00 -28.88
CA TYR A 365 20.61 8.25 -30.32
C TYR A 365 19.48 9.18 -30.80
N GLY A 366 18.32 9.14 -30.15
CA GLY A 366 17.20 10.02 -30.50
C GLY A 366 17.47 11.48 -30.13
N LEU A 367 18.07 11.75 -28.96
CA LEU A 367 18.44 13.11 -28.57
C LEU A 367 19.70 13.60 -29.28
N GLU A 368 20.62 12.71 -29.64
CA GLU A 368 21.76 13.06 -30.50
C GLU A 368 21.30 13.64 -31.84
N LYS A 369 20.27 13.07 -32.48
CA LYS A 369 19.65 13.61 -33.70
C LYS A 369 18.96 14.97 -33.50
N ARG A 370 18.76 15.42 -32.25
CA ARG A 370 18.22 16.74 -31.89
C ARG A 370 19.31 17.69 -31.38
N ASN A 371 20.57 17.43 -31.65
CA ASN A 371 21.73 18.21 -31.16
C ASN A 371 21.86 18.22 -29.62
N MET A 372 21.26 17.26 -28.92
CA MET A 372 21.29 17.13 -27.45
C MET A 372 22.11 15.91 -27.00
N LYS A 373 23.24 15.65 -27.67
CA LYS A 373 24.07 14.44 -27.48
C LYS A 373 24.53 14.24 -26.04
N GLY A 374 25.01 15.31 -25.38
CA GLY A 374 25.48 15.25 -23.99
C GLY A 374 24.36 14.85 -23.03
N PHE A 375 23.22 15.53 -23.14
CA PHE A 375 22.03 15.25 -22.34
C PHE A 375 21.49 13.83 -22.57
N GLY A 376 21.43 13.37 -23.82
CA GLY A 376 20.97 12.02 -24.15
C GLY A 376 21.85 10.92 -23.57
N LYS A 377 23.18 11.11 -23.53
CA LYS A 377 24.09 10.16 -22.87
C LYS A 377 23.87 10.10 -21.35
N ILE A 378 23.67 11.25 -20.71
CA ILE A 378 23.40 11.31 -19.26
C ILE A 378 22.09 10.57 -18.95
N LEU A 379 21.01 10.86 -19.67
CA LEU A 379 19.72 10.21 -19.46
C LEU A 379 19.77 8.69 -19.73
N ALA A 380 20.49 8.27 -20.77
CA ALA A 380 20.66 6.85 -21.07
C ALA A 380 21.41 6.11 -19.95
N GLY A 381 22.49 6.71 -19.43
CA GLY A 381 23.23 6.16 -18.29
C GLY A 381 22.38 6.10 -17.03
N PHE A 382 21.67 7.19 -16.72
CA PHE A 382 20.75 7.25 -15.58
C PHE A 382 19.65 6.19 -15.67
N PHE A 383 19.00 6.06 -16.83
CA PHE A 383 18.00 5.02 -17.06
C PHE A 383 18.59 3.62 -16.86
N ALA A 384 19.79 3.34 -17.39
CA ALA A 384 20.41 2.03 -17.27
C ALA A 384 20.69 1.66 -15.80
N VAL A 385 21.22 2.59 -15.00
CA VAL A 385 21.47 2.38 -13.57
C VAL A 385 20.16 2.10 -12.82
N LEU A 386 19.13 2.93 -13.04
CA LEU A 386 17.83 2.73 -12.40
C LEU A 386 17.16 1.43 -12.84
N ALA A 387 17.22 1.08 -14.13
CA ALA A 387 16.64 -0.14 -14.66
C ALA A 387 17.31 -1.39 -14.08
N ILE A 388 18.64 -1.37 -13.92
CA ILE A 388 19.37 -2.44 -13.23
C ILE A 388 18.89 -2.55 -11.77
N GLY A 389 18.87 -1.45 -11.02
CA GLY A 389 18.38 -1.46 -9.64
C GLY A 389 16.94 -1.96 -9.49
N ALA A 390 16.04 -1.47 -10.35
CA ALA A 390 14.64 -1.89 -10.39
C ALA A 390 14.48 -3.37 -10.74
N SER A 391 15.37 -3.93 -11.58
CA SER A 391 15.33 -5.35 -11.94
C SER A 391 15.67 -6.27 -10.77
N PHE A 392 16.57 -5.87 -9.86
CA PHE A 392 16.87 -6.62 -8.65
C PHE A 392 15.72 -6.55 -7.65
N GLY A 393 15.18 -5.34 -7.39
CA GLY A 393 14.11 -5.15 -6.42
C GLY A 393 12.77 -5.75 -6.86
N GLY A 394 12.05 -5.04 -7.73
CA GLY A 394 10.70 -5.44 -8.15
C GLY A 394 10.70 -6.65 -9.09
N GLY A 395 11.71 -6.77 -9.96
CA GLY A 395 11.78 -7.83 -10.97
C GLY A 395 12.17 -9.20 -10.41
N ASN A 396 13.11 -9.26 -9.46
CA ASN A 396 13.67 -10.50 -8.95
C ASN A 396 13.27 -10.76 -7.48
N MET A 397 13.79 -9.96 -6.54
CA MET A 397 13.62 -10.21 -5.10
C MET A 397 12.15 -10.24 -4.70
N PHE A 398 11.34 -9.28 -5.13
CA PHE A 398 9.92 -9.23 -4.77
C PHE A 398 9.15 -10.44 -5.32
N GLN A 399 9.36 -10.81 -6.59
CA GLN A 399 8.65 -11.94 -7.21
C GLN A 399 9.07 -13.29 -6.60
N ALA A 400 10.36 -13.48 -6.32
CA ALA A 400 10.86 -14.71 -5.70
C ALA A 400 10.32 -14.89 -4.28
N ASN A 401 10.35 -13.83 -3.45
CA ASN A 401 9.80 -13.88 -2.10
C ASN A 401 8.28 -14.09 -2.09
N GLN A 402 7.53 -13.37 -2.93
CA GLN A 402 6.08 -13.57 -3.04
C GLN A 402 5.72 -14.99 -3.48
N SER A 403 6.51 -15.58 -4.38
CA SER A 403 6.30 -16.98 -4.80
C SER A 403 6.53 -17.95 -3.64
N PHE A 404 7.56 -17.73 -2.82
CA PHE A 404 7.83 -18.53 -1.63
C PHE A 404 6.71 -18.41 -0.60
N GLU A 405 6.32 -17.19 -0.22
CA GLU A 405 5.30 -16.94 0.81
C GLU A 405 3.94 -17.58 0.43
N GLN A 406 3.55 -17.50 -0.84
CA GLN A 406 2.32 -18.14 -1.31
C GLN A 406 2.38 -19.66 -1.21
N LEU A 407 3.51 -20.28 -1.57
CA LEU A 407 3.67 -21.73 -1.48
C LEU A 407 3.80 -22.20 -0.03
N ALA A 408 4.56 -21.49 0.81
CA ALA A 408 4.70 -21.79 2.23
C ALA A 408 3.38 -21.68 2.99
N GLY A 409 2.52 -20.72 2.62
CA GLY A 409 1.18 -20.58 3.17
C GLY A 409 0.22 -21.73 2.82
N GLN A 410 0.48 -22.46 1.73
CA GLN A 410 -0.34 -23.63 1.33
C GLN A 410 0.29 -24.96 1.75
N PHE A 411 1.61 -25.03 1.83
CA PHE A 411 2.36 -26.25 2.13
C PHE A 411 3.20 -26.05 3.40
N PRO A 412 2.75 -26.57 4.56
CA PRO A 412 3.48 -26.43 5.82
C PRO A 412 4.93 -26.93 5.77
N ALA A 413 5.22 -27.91 4.89
CA ALA A 413 6.56 -28.45 4.67
C ALA A 413 7.57 -27.45 4.07
N LEU A 414 7.12 -26.32 3.51
CA LEU A 414 7.97 -25.27 2.95
C LEU A 414 8.26 -24.15 3.95
N VAL A 415 7.53 -24.07 5.06
CA VAL A 415 7.69 -23.02 6.07
C VAL A 415 9.11 -23.09 6.65
N GLY A 416 9.82 -21.96 6.63
CA GLY A 416 11.21 -21.86 7.10
C GLY A 416 12.28 -22.38 6.13
N HIS A 417 11.90 -22.90 4.95
CA HIS A 417 12.84 -23.42 3.95
C HIS A 417 13.08 -22.48 2.75
N GLY A 418 12.92 -21.17 2.94
CA GLY A 418 13.04 -20.15 1.89
C GLY A 418 14.39 -20.14 1.17
N PHE A 419 15.48 -20.42 1.88
CA PHE A 419 16.82 -20.53 1.26
C PHE A 419 16.86 -21.60 0.16
N TRP A 420 16.38 -22.81 0.46
CA TRP A 420 16.38 -23.92 -0.50
C TRP A 420 15.41 -23.69 -1.65
N PHE A 421 14.25 -23.08 -1.37
CA PHE A 421 13.35 -22.63 -2.43
C PHE A 421 14.04 -21.64 -3.38
N GLY A 422 14.78 -20.67 -2.83
CA GLY A 422 15.59 -19.72 -3.59
C GLY A 422 16.65 -20.40 -4.45
N VAL A 423 17.41 -21.36 -3.90
CA VAL A 423 18.42 -22.13 -4.63
C VAL A 423 17.81 -22.90 -5.80
N VAL A 424 16.71 -23.63 -5.57
CA VAL A 424 16.02 -24.37 -6.62
C VAL A 424 15.48 -23.43 -7.70
N THR A 425 14.86 -22.32 -7.29
CA THR A 425 14.34 -21.29 -8.21
C THR A 425 15.47 -20.68 -9.05
N ALA A 426 16.61 -20.38 -8.43
CA ALA A 426 17.78 -19.85 -9.12
C ALA A 426 18.35 -20.83 -10.16
N ILE A 427 18.38 -22.13 -9.86
CA ILE A 427 18.79 -23.16 -10.82
C ILE A 427 17.82 -23.22 -12.00
N LEU A 428 16.50 -23.27 -11.73
CA LEU A 428 15.48 -23.34 -12.77
C LEU A 428 15.52 -22.11 -13.69
N VAL A 429 15.60 -20.91 -13.10
CA VAL A 429 15.74 -19.65 -13.85
C VAL A 429 17.07 -19.61 -14.61
N GLY A 430 18.16 -20.09 -14.00
CA GLY A 430 19.48 -20.18 -14.62
C GLY A 430 19.48 -21.01 -15.89
N VAL A 431 18.84 -22.18 -15.89
CA VAL A 431 18.68 -23.03 -17.09
C VAL A 431 18.01 -22.26 -18.23
N VAL A 432 17.03 -21.40 -17.93
CA VAL A 432 16.33 -20.61 -18.94
C VAL A 432 17.19 -19.45 -19.45
N ILE A 433 17.86 -18.71 -18.56
CA ILE A 433 18.60 -17.49 -18.92
C ILE A 433 19.93 -17.79 -19.63
N ILE A 434 20.62 -18.88 -19.31
CA ILE A 434 21.94 -19.21 -19.91
C ILE A 434 21.86 -19.34 -21.43
N GLY A 435 20.74 -19.81 -21.97
CA GLY A 435 20.50 -19.89 -23.42
C GLY A 435 20.19 -18.55 -24.10
N GLY A 436 20.23 -17.43 -23.39
CA GLY A 436 19.96 -16.09 -23.91
C GLY A 436 18.50 -15.87 -24.31
N ILE A 437 18.25 -14.83 -25.11
CA ILE A 437 16.88 -14.40 -25.46
C ILE A 437 16.09 -15.48 -26.21
N ASN A 438 16.75 -16.31 -27.01
CA ASN A 438 16.09 -17.40 -27.74
C ASN A 438 15.50 -18.45 -26.78
N SER A 439 16.24 -18.82 -25.74
CA SER A 439 15.76 -19.75 -24.69
C SER A 439 14.60 -19.13 -23.90
N ILE A 440 14.76 -17.87 -23.46
CA ILE A 440 13.72 -17.12 -22.74
C ILE A 440 12.43 -17.07 -23.57
N ALA A 441 12.53 -16.70 -24.84
CA ALA A 441 11.40 -16.63 -25.77
C ALA A 441 10.70 -17.98 -25.99
N GLN A 442 11.46 -19.07 -26.11
CA GLN A 442 10.89 -20.41 -26.26
C GLN A 442 10.16 -20.89 -25.00
N VAL A 443 10.69 -20.61 -23.81
CA VAL A 443 10.06 -20.98 -22.54
C VAL A 443 8.83 -20.13 -22.31
N THR A 444 8.96 -18.81 -22.40
CA THR A 444 7.84 -17.86 -22.20
C THR A 444 6.72 -18.08 -23.21
N GLY A 445 7.04 -18.36 -24.47
CA GLY A 445 6.06 -18.68 -25.51
C GLY A 445 5.20 -19.92 -25.20
N ARG A 446 5.66 -20.83 -24.34
CA ARG A 446 4.87 -22.00 -23.87
C ARG A 446 4.20 -21.76 -22.53
N VAL A 447 4.92 -21.17 -21.57
CA VAL A 447 4.43 -20.99 -20.19
C VAL A 447 3.35 -19.90 -20.10
N VAL A 448 3.54 -18.78 -20.81
CA VAL A 448 2.64 -17.62 -20.73
C VAL A 448 1.22 -17.93 -21.18
N PRO A 449 0.98 -18.61 -22.31
CA PRO A 449 -0.38 -18.99 -22.70
C PRO A 449 -1.04 -19.91 -21.67
N ILE A 450 -0.29 -20.87 -21.10
CA ILE A 450 -0.82 -21.80 -20.10
C ILE A 450 -1.23 -21.06 -18.83
N MET A 451 -0.35 -20.22 -18.28
CA MET A 451 -0.64 -19.46 -17.05
C MET A 451 -1.83 -18.50 -17.25
N ALA A 452 -1.90 -17.81 -18.39
CA ALA A 452 -3.00 -16.90 -18.71
C ALA A 452 -4.32 -17.64 -18.88
N SER A 453 -4.30 -18.82 -19.53
CA SER A 453 -5.49 -19.65 -19.71
C SER A 453 -6.04 -20.15 -18.38
N ILE A 454 -5.18 -20.66 -17.49
CA ILE A 454 -5.59 -21.11 -16.15
C ILE A 454 -6.23 -19.95 -15.37
N TYR A 455 -5.59 -18.78 -15.39
CA TYR A 455 -6.11 -17.60 -14.71
C TYR A 455 -7.48 -17.16 -15.25
N ILE A 456 -7.63 -17.07 -16.57
CA ILE A 456 -8.89 -16.67 -17.21
C ILE A 456 -9.99 -17.69 -16.92
N VAL A 457 -9.71 -18.99 -17.00
CA VAL A 457 -10.69 -20.05 -16.72
C VAL A 457 -11.13 -20.00 -15.25
N ALA A 458 -10.20 -19.83 -14.31
CA ALA A 458 -10.53 -19.71 -12.89
C ALA A 458 -11.37 -18.44 -12.61
N ALA A 459 -10.99 -17.30 -13.18
CA ALA A 459 -11.74 -16.05 -13.05
C ALA A 459 -13.16 -16.18 -13.64
N LEU A 460 -13.30 -16.78 -14.83
CA LEU A 460 -14.58 -17.03 -15.45
C LEU A 460 -15.45 -17.98 -14.62
N ALA A 461 -14.87 -19.01 -14.01
CA ALA A 461 -15.60 -19.90 -13.11
C ALA A 461 -16.18 -19.13 -11.91
N VAL A 462 -15.38 -18.27 -11.27
CA VAL A 462 -15.85 -17.42 -10.16
C VAL A 462 -16.94 -16.45 -10.61
N ILE A 463 -16.79 -15.81 -11.77
CA ILE A 463 -17.78 -14.88 -12.34
C ILE A 463 -19.08 -15.62 -12.64
N ILE A 464 -19.03 -16.81 -13.24
CA ILE A 464 -20.22 -17.61 -13.58
C ILE A 464 -20.93 -18.07 -12.30
N MET A 465 -20.19 -18.51 -11.27
CA MET A 465 -20.76 -18.89 -9.97
C MET A 465 -21.41 -17.72 -9.23
N ASN A 466 -20.95 -16.49 -9.49
CA ASN A 466 -21.42 -15.26 -8.84
C ASN A 466 -22.11 -14.31 -9.82
N ILE A 467 -22.74 -14.83 -10.88
CA ILE A 467 -23.24 -14.02 -11.99
C ILE A 467 -24.26 -12.95 -11.56
N GLN A 468 -25.00 -13.21 -10.47
CA GLN A 468 -25.96 -12.29 -9.88
C GLN A 468 -25.29 -11.03 -9.29
N ASN A 469 -24.03 -11.13 -8.88
CA ASN A 469 -23.27 -10.04 -8.26
C ASN A 469 -22.56 -9.14 -9.28
N ILE A 470 -22.62 -9.46 -10.59
CA ILE A 470 -21.97 -8.66 -11.64
C ILE A 470 -22.52 -7.23 -11.68
N GLY A 471 -23.85 -7.07 -11.70
CA GLY A 471 -24.49 -5.76 -11.72
C GLY A 471 -24.08 -4.88 -10.52
N PRO A 472 -24.28 -5.37 -9.27
CA PRO A 472 -23.81 -4.67 -8.07
C PRO A 472 -22.31 -4.33 -8.08
N ALA A 473 -21.46 -5.25 -8.57
CA ALA A 473 -20.02 -5.00 -8.66
C ALA A 473 -19.68 -3.85 -9.63
N PHE A 474 -20.31 -3.80 -10.80
CA PHE A 474 -20.12 -2.67 -11.73
C PHE A 474 -20.62 -1.35 -11.15
N SER A 475 -21.75 -1.35 -10.44
CA SER A 475 -22.25 -0.16 -9.73
C SER A 475 -21.22 0.30 -8.70
N ALA A 476 -20.74 -0.60 -7.83
CA ALA A 476 -19.76 -0.26 -6.81
C ALA A 476 -18.44 0.30 -7.41
N ILE A 477 -17.99 -0.23 -8.55
CA ILE A 477 -16.81 0.29 -9.26
C ILE A 477 -17.06 1.71 -9.78
N PHE A 478 -18.21 1.96 -10.40
CA PHE A 478 -18.51 3.26 -10.99
C PHE A 478 -18.82 4.31 -9.91
N ASP A 479 -19.73 3.98 -9.00
CA ASP A 479 -20.13 4.85 -7.88
C ASP A 479 -18.92 5.14 -6.99
N GLY A 480 -18.10 4.14 -6.71
CA GLY A 480 -16.88 4.31 -5.93
C GLY A 480 -15.80 5.13 -6.63
N ALA A 481 -15.80 5.23 -7.97
CA ALA A 481 -14.81 6.01 -8.70
C ALA A 481 -15.17 7.49 -8.83
N PHE A 482 -16.47 7.80 -8.76
CA PHE A 482 -17.02 9.14 -8.96
C PHE A 482 -17.73 9.71 -7.72
N SER A 483 -17.69 9.02 -6.58
CA SER A 483 -18.25 9.54 -5.34
C SER A 483 -17.41 10.72 -4.81
N PRO A 484 -18.02 11.73 -4.18
CA PRO A 484 -17.29 12.83 -3.53
C PRO A 484 -16.33 12.35 -2.43
N SER A 485 -16.60 11.19 -1.82
CA SER A 485 -15.71 10.54 -0.85
C SER A 485 -14.51 9.84 -1.50
N ALA A 486 -14.53 9.55 -2.80
CA ALA A 486 -13.38 8.99 -3.53
C ALA A 486 -12.26 10.01 -3.78
N LEU A 487 -12.55 11.31 -3.60
CA LEU A 487 -11.58 12.40 -3.68
C LEU A 487 -10.96 12.78 -2.33
N LYS A 488 -11.38 12.14 -1.22
CA LYS A 488 -10.92 12.42 0.15
C LYS A 488 -9.86 11.44 0.63
#